data_AF-A0A7Y7AZT6-F1
#
_entry.id   AF-A0A7Y7AZT6-F1
#
_cell.length_a   1.000
_cell.length_b   1.000
_cell.length_c   1.000
_cell.angle_alpha   90.00
_cell.angle_beta   90.00
_cell.angle_gamma   90.00
#
_symmetry.space_group_name_H-M   'P 1'
#
loop_
_entity.id
_entity.type
_entity.pdbx_description
1 polymer ?
#
loop_
_entity_poly.entity_id
_entity_poly.type
_entity_poly.pdbx_seq_one_letter_code
_entity_poly.pdbx_strand_id
1 'polypeptide(L)' 'MQRYLDFMLIRFGLVAGGIVVLALVVFAVALTLKRRGRLDQVRRHADPAVRAAMRSAARRLGDRR' A
#
# COMPACT_ATOMS: atom_id res chain seq x y z
N MET A 1 4.97 36.73 -4.00
CA MET A 1 5.65 35.88 -5.01
C MET A 1 6.69 34.93 -4.38
N GLN A 2 7.56 35.34 -3.43
CA GLN A 2 8.59 34.45 -2.82
C GLN A 2 8.06 33.24 -2.03
N ARG A 3 7.00 33.38 -1.22
CA ARG A 3 6.48 32.26 -0.40
C ARG A 3 5.98 31.05 -1.19
N TYR A 4 5.62 31.22 -2.47
CA TYR A 4 5.08 30.13 -3.30
C TYR A 4 6.17 29.17 -3.78
N LEU A 5 7.37 29.68 -4.08
CA LEU A 5 8.48 28.84 -4.54
C LEU A 5 8.97 27.91 -3.42
N ASP A 6 9.13 28.43 -2.19
CA ASP A 6 9.51 27.62 -1.03
C ASP A 6 8.44 26.58 -0.69
N PHE A 7 7.15 26.95 -0.77
CA PHE A 7 6.06 26.01 -0.51
C PHE A 7 6.00 24.88 -1.54
N MET A 8 6.26 25.16 -2.83
CA MET A 8 6.28 24.12 -3.87
C MET A 8 7.45 23.16 -3.70
N LEU A 9 8.64 23.66 -3.38
CA LEU A 9 9.84 22.84 -3.25
C LEU A 9 9.79 21.97 -1.99
N ILE A 10 9.36 22.55 -0.86
CA ILE A 10 9.16 21.80 0.40
C ILE A 10 8.03 20.79 0.23
N ARG A 11 6.93 21.12 -0.45
CA ARG A 11 5.89 20.12 -0.71
C ARG A 11 6.38 18.99 -1.60
N PHE A 12 7.16 19.26 -2.64
CA PHE A 12 7.70 18.20 -3.49
C PHE A 12 8.65 17.29 -2.72
N GLY A 13 9.59 17.86 -1.96
CA GLY A 13 10.51 17.09 -1.12
C GLY A 13 9.79 16.31 -0.03
N LEU A 14 8.77 16.91 0.60
CA LEU A 14 7.99 16.28 1.67
C LEU A 14 7.06 15.19 1.14
N VAL A 15 6.43 15.38 -0.03
CA VAL A 15 5.59 14.36 -0.67
C VAL A 15 6.45 13.23 -1.19
N ALA A 16 7.54 13.52 -1.91
CA ALA A 16 8.45 12.47 -2.40
C ALA A 16 9.10 11.70 -1.24
N GLY A 17 9.60 12.41 -0.23
CA GLY A 17 10.15 11.81 0.98
C GLY A 17 9.12 10.97 1.73
N GLY A 18 7.90 11.49 1.88
CA GLY A 18 6.77 10.76 2.48
C GLY A 18 6.43 9.48 1.73
N ILE A 19 6.39 9.52 0.39
CA ILE A 19 6.15 8.35 -0.46
C ILE A 19 7.26 7.30 -0.29
N VAL A 20 8.53 7.72 -0.29
CA VAL A 20 9.67 6.81 -0.11
C VAL A 20 9.62 6.15 1.27
N VAL A 21 9.38 6.92 2.33
CA VAL A 21 9.22 6.39 3.69
C VAL A 21 8.04 5.41 3.76
N LEU A 22 6.90 5.76 3.16
CA LEU A 22 5.73 4.88 3.10
C LEU A 22 6.06 3.56 2.40
N ALA A 23 6.75 3.62 1.25
CA ALA A 23 7.17 2.44 0.51
C ALA A 23 8.13 1.56 1.32
N LEU A 24 9.10 2.17 2.02
CA LEU A 24 10.02 1.43 2.90
C LEU A 24 9.29 0.77 4.07
N VAL A 25 8.32 1.45 4.67
CA VAL A 25 7.49 0.87 5.75
C VAL A 25 6.70 -0.33 5.23
N VAL A 26 6.01 -0.20 4.09
CA VAL A 26 5.27 -1.31 3.47
C VAL A 26 6.20 -2.48 3.16
N PHE A 27 7.38 -2.19 2.60
CA PHE A 27 8.38 -3.20 2.26
C PHE A 27 8.95 -3.89 3.50
N ALA A 28 9.24 -3.15 4.56
CA ALA A 28 9.67 -3.68 5.84
C ALA A 28 8.59 -4.56 6.49
N VAL A 29 7.33 -4.13 6.44
CA VAL A 29 6.19 -4.95 6.88
C VAL A 29 6.11 -6.24 6.05
N ALA A 30 6.18 -6.16 4.73
CA ALA A 30 6.16 -7.33 3.85
C ALA A 30 7.33 -8.29 4.13
N LEU A 31 8.54 -7.76 4.33
CA LEU A 31 9.74 -8.54 4.65
C LEU A 31 9.67 -9.19 6.03
N THR A 32 9.21 -8.47 7.05
CA THR A 32 9.05 -9.03 8.40
C THR A 32 7.98 -10.12 8.42
N LEU A 33 6.91 -9.95 7.63
CA LEU A 33 5.89 -10.98 7.39
C LEU A 33 6.46 -12.22 6.69
N LYS A 34 7.24 -11.99 5.63
CA LYS A 34 7.92 -13.05 4.87
C LYS A 34 8.93 -13.80 5.72
N ARG A 35 9.73 -13.09 6.53
CA ARG A 35 10.78 -13.67 7.38
C ARG A 35 10.23 -14.44 8.58
N ARG A 36 9.13 -13.99 9.20
CA ARG A 36 8.54 -14.69 10.36
C ARG A 36 7.60 -15.84 9.99
N GLY A 37 7.46 -16.19 8.70
CA GLY A 37 6.53 -17.24 8.25
C GLY A 37 5.07 -16.93 8.61
N ARG A 38 4.76 -15.69 8.99
CA ARG A 38 3.49 -15.28 9.58
C ARG A 38 2.43 -14.92 8.55
N LEU A 39 2.61 -15.40 7.32
CA LEU A 39 1.62 -15.36 6.26
C LEU A 39 0.29 -15.89 6.79
N ASP A 40 0.27 -16.92 7.63
CA ASP A 40 -0.99 -17.46 8.18
C ASP A 40 -1.77 -16.49 9.09
N GLN A 41 -1.08 -15.61 9.83
CA GLN A 41 -1.76 -14.73 10.79
C GLN A 41 -2.27 -13.45 10.13
N VAL A 42 -1.54 -12.93 9.14
CA VAL A 42 -2.07 -11.87 8.27
C VAL A 42 -3.08 -12.44 7.30
N ARG A 43 -2.93 -13.67 6.81
CA ARG A 43 -3.94 -14.34 5.99
C ARG A 43 -5.22 -14.61 6.79
N ARG A 44 -5.16 -14.94 8.08
CA ARG A 44 -6.37 -14.98 8.94
C ARG A 44 -7.02 -13.62 9.15
N HIS A 45 -6.25 -12.54 9.22
CA HIS A 45 -6.82 -11.19 9.42
C HIS A 45 -7.26 -10.54 8.10
N ALA A 46 -6.59 -10.88 7.00
CA ALA A 46 -6.86 -10.41 5.65
C ALA A 46 -7.83 -11.33 4.90
N ASP A 47 -8.05 -12.58 5.33
CA ASP A 47 -9.00 -13.51 4.70
C ASP A 47 -10.38 -12.90 4.50
N PRO A 48 -11.01 -12.20 5.47
CA PRO A 48 -12.29 -11.55 5.20
C PRO A 48 -12.19 -10.46 4.14
N ALA A 49 -11.13 -9.63 4.17
CA ALA A 49 -10.92 -8.55 3.20
C ALA A 49 -10.54 -9.06 1.80
N VAL A 50 -9.71 -10.08 1.72
CA VAL A 50 -9.25 -10.76 0.49
C VAL A 50 -10.38 -11.56 -0.11
N ARG A 51 -11.23 -12.21 0.70
CA ARG A 51 -12.39 -12.94 0.20
C ARG A 51 -13.48 -12.00 -0.32
N ALA A 52 -13.64 -10.82 0.30
CA ALA A 52 -14.48 -9.74 -0.22
C ALA A 52 -13.91 -9.15 -1.53
N ALA A 53 -12.60 -8.87 -1.56
CA ALA A 53 -11.90 -8.38 -2.73
C ALA A 53 -11.95 -9.39 -3.89
N MET A 54 -11.74 -10.68 -3.63
CA MET A 54 -11.84 -11.75 -4.62
C MET A 54 -13.26 -11.92 -5.15
N ARG A 55 -14.31 -11.75 -4.32
CA ARG A 55 -15.69 -11.72 -4.82
C ARG A 55 -15.93 -10.53 -5.75
N SER A 56 -15.40 -9.35 -5.43
CA SER A 56 -15.52 -8.18 -6.29
C SER A 56 -14.69 -8.32 -7.58
N ALA A 57 -13.50 -8.91 -7.51
CA ALA A 57 -12.63 -9.17 -8.65
C ALA A 57 -13.22 -10.26 -9.56
N ALA A 58 -13.79 -11.33 -8.99
CA ALA A 58 -14.46 -12.39 -9.73
C ALA A 58 -15.70 -11.87 -10.47
N ARG A 59 -16.47 -10.96 -9.88
CA ARG A 59 -17.56 -10.28 -10.59
C ARG A 59 -17.06 -9.42 -11.75
N ARG A 60 -15.95 -8.70 -11.57
CA ARG A 60 -15.36 -7.87 -12.63
C ARG A 60 -14.66 -8.67 -13.73
N LEU A 61 -14.16 -9.87 -13.42
CA LEU A 61 -13.56 -10.77 -14.41
C LEU A 61 -14.60 -11.59 -15.18
N GLY A 62 -15.75 -11.90 -14.56
CA GLY A 62 -16.84 -12.65 -15.18
C GLY A 62 -17.62 -11.87 -16.24
N ASP A 63 -17.55 -10.53 -16.20
CA ASP A 63 -18.26 -9.62 -17.12
C ASP A 63 -17.47 -9.32 -18.41
N ARG A 64 -16.36 -10.04 -18.63
CA ARG A 64 -15.48 -9.90 -19.81
C ARG A 64 -15.48 -11.13 -20.72
N ARG A 65 -16.51 -11.99 -20.65
CA ARG A 65 -16.61 -13.20 -21.48
C ARG A 65 -17.85 -13.20 -22.34
#